data_AF-A0A7T0C3A6-F1
#
_entry.id   AF-A0A7T0C3A6-F1
#
_cell.length_a   1.000
_cell.length_b   1.000
_cell.length_c   1.000
_cell.angle_alpha   90.00
_cell.angle_beta   90.00
_cell.angle_gamma   90.00
#
_symmetry.space_group_name_H-M   'P 1'
#
loop_
_entity.id
_entity.type
_entity.pdbx_description
1 polymer ?
#
loop_
_entity_poly.entity_id
_entity_poly.type
_entity_poly.pdbx_seq_one_letter_code
_entity_poly.pdbx_strand_id
1 'polypeptide(L)'
;MPKLNKFKVTVETGDKGTEGPIHFCINNHKVPFEEVKGSTAPGETFEGEFEVNSFAHSLTLVGPEKGEWEIKKMKVDFEPDLNEPYAVTFGAVTLDETTEVNIWKDPPLPVFDV
;
A
#
# COMPACT_ATOMS: atom_id res chain seq x y z
N MET A 1 -5.67 14.22 12.04
CA MET A 1 -5.60 13.37 10.84
C MET A 1 -6.67 13.84 9.87
N PRO A 2 -6.32 14.23 8.63
CA PRO A 2 -7.31 14.58 7.62
C PRO A 2 -8.10 13.33 7.19
N LYS A 3 -9.31 13.55 6.69
CA LYS A 3 -10.10 12.50 6.03
C LYS A 3 -9.36 12.04 4.77
N LEU A 4 -9.27 10.74 4.55
CA LEU A 4 -8.70 10.13 3.35
C LEU A 4 -9.84 9.78 2.40
N ASN A 5 -9.83 10.35 1.20
CA ASN A 5 -10.84 10.05 0.19
C ASN A 5 -10.45 8.77 -0.56
N LYS A 6 -9.22 8.72 -1.08
CA LYS A 6 -8.70 7.60 -1.86
C LYS A 6 -7.23 7.36 -1.55
N PHE A 7 -6.78 6.12 -1.71
CA PHE A 7 -5.37 5.82 -1.85
C PHE A 7 -5.13 4.81 -2.96
N LYS A 8 -3.94 4.86 -3.55
CA LYS A 8 -3.46 3.93 -4.56
C LYS A 8 -2.12 3.37 -4.11
N VAL A 9 -1.97 2.05 -4.16
CA VAL A 9 -0.71 1.34 -3.88
C VAL A 9 -0.19 0.77 -5.18
N THR A 10 1.07 1.05 -5.48
CA THR A 10 1.83 0.42 -6.57
C THR A 10 2.98 -0.35 -5.93
N VAL A 11 3.04 -1.66 -6.16
CA VAL A 11 4.06 -2.55 -5.58
C VAL A 11 4.79 -3.28 -6.70
N GLU A 12 6.11 -3.23 -6.64
CA GLU A 12 7.01 -4.01 -7.47
C GLU A 12 7.49 -5.22 -6.67
N THR A 13 7.14 -6.42 -7.11
CA THR A 13 7.58 -7.66 -6.46
C THR A 13 9.02 -8.00 -6.86
N GLY A 14 9.70 -8.65 -5.93
CA GLY A 14 11.05 -9.17 -6.06
C GLY A 14 11.05 -10.58 -6.61
N ASP A 15 12.06 -11.36 -6.23
CA ASP A 15 12.25 -12.69 -6.81
C ASP A 15 11.28 -13.72 -6.21
N LYS A 16 10.53 -13.33 -5.18
CA LYS A 16 9.43 -14.07 -4.58
C LYS A 16 8.14 -13.26 -4.66
N GLY A 17 7.18 -13.82 -5.35
CA GLY A 17 5.83 -13.29 -5.49
C GLY A 17 4.86 -14.46 -5.54
N THR A 18 3.70 -14.32 -4.91
CA THR A 18 2.67 -15.35 -4.88
C THR A 18 1.36 -14.76 -5.38
N GLU A 19 0.74 -15.39 -6.37
CA GLU A 19 -0.56 -14.96 -6.89
C GLU A 19 -1.67 -15.11 -5.84
N GLY A 20 -2.51 -14.09 -5.72
CA GLY A 20 -3.64 -14.13 -4.80
C GLY A 20 -4.29 -12.76 -4.60
N PRO A 21 -5.40 -12.72 -3.85
CA PRO A 21 -6.04 -11.47 -3.47
C PRO A 21 -5.09 -10.65 -2.59
N ILE A 22 -4.87 -9.40 -2.98
CA ILE A 22 -4.13 -8.45 -2.15
C ILE A 22 -5.09 -7.84 -1.15
N HIS A 23 -4.67 -7.85 0.11
CA HIS A 23 -5.45 -7.29 1.21
C HIS A 23 -4.72 -6.11 1.84
N PHE A 24 -5.51 -5.18 2.34
CA PHE A 24 -5.04 -4.12 3.23
C PHE A 24 -5.88 -4.16 4.50
N CYS A 25 -5.35 -3.63 5.59
CA CYS A 25 -6.10 -3.44 6.83
C CYS A 25 -6.29 -1.95 7.07
N ILE A 26 -7.55 -1.51 7.17
CA ILE A 26 -7.89 -0.14 7.54
C ILE A 26 -8.66 -0.15 8.85
N ASN A 27 -8.19 0.59 9.86
CA ASN A 27 -8.82 0.66 11.18
C ASN A 27 -9.12 -0.72 11.78
N ASN A 28 -8.21 -1.68 11.60
CA ASN A 28 -8.34 -3.07 12.05
C ASN A 28 -9.37 -3.93 11.29
N HIS A 29 -9.78 -3.50 10.09
CA HIS A 29 -10.61 -4.26 9.16
C HIS A 29 -9.79 -4.69 7.94
N LYS A 30 -9.62 -6.00 7.75
CA LYS A 30 -8.99 -6.59 6.56
C LYS A 30 -9.97 -6.52 5.38
N VAL A 31 -9.55 -5.88 4.30
CA VAL A 31 -10.35 -5.66 3.09
C VAL A 31 -9.51 -6.03 1.86
N PRO A 32 -10.05 -6.80 0.89
CA PRO A 32 -9.37 -7.04 -0.37
C PRO A 32 -9.45 -5.82 -1.29
N PHE A 33 -8.44 -5.61 -2.14
CA PHE A 33 -8.58 -4.67 -3.25
C PHE A 33 -9.59 -5.22 -4.27
N GLU A 34 -10.58 -4.42 -4.64
CA GLU A 34 -11.62 -4.82 -5.61
C GLU A 34 -11.09 -4.83 -7.05
N GLU A 35 -10.31 -3.81 -7.41
CA GLU A 35 -9.66 -3.71 -8.72
C GLU A 35 -8.15 -3.65 -8.55
N VAL A 36 -7.49 -4.75 -8.92
CA VAL A 36 -6.03 -4.83 -9.02
C VAL A 36 -5.63 -4.92 -10.48
N LYS A 37 -4.68 -4.08 -10.88
CA LYS A 37 -4.02 -4.18 -12.19
C LYS A 37 -2.66 -4.83 -12.02
N GLY A 38 -2.25 -5.67 -12.97
CA GLY A 38 -0.97 -6.37 -12.94
C GLY A 38 -1.01 -7.70 -12.19
N SER A 39 0.14 -8.15 -11.68
CA SER A 39 0.27 -9.44 -11.00
C SER A 39 1.20 -9.34 -9.79
N THR A 40 0.98 -10.21 -8.81
CA THR A 40 1.84 -10.42 -7.64
C THR A 40 2.84 -11.56 -7.85
N ALA A 41 2.97 -12.09 -9.08
CA ALA A 41 4.00 -13.06 -9.44
C ALA A 41 5.42 -12.47 -9.27
N PRO A 42 6.48 -13.30 -9.24
CA PRO A 42 7.85 -12.82 -9.08
C PRO A 42 8.29 -11.86 -10.19
N GLY A 43 8.83 -10.70 -9.82
CA GLY A 43 9.34 -9.67 -10.73
C GLY A 43 8.27 -8.85 -11.44
N GLU A 44 7.01 -9.03 -11.11
CA GLU A 44 5.88 -8.29 -11.66
C GLU A 44 5.55 -7.04 -10.84
N THR A 45 4.64 -6.24 -11.33
CA THR A 45 4.13 -5.06 -10.62
C THR A 45 2.61 -5.15 -10.55
N PHE A 46 2.06 -4.80 -9.40
CA PHE A 46 0.62 -4.63 -9.24
C PHE A 46 0.27 -3.23 -8.74
N GLU A 47 -0.93 -2.80 -9.09
CA GLU A 47 -1.55 -1.58 -8.62
C GLU A 47 -2.93 -1.88 -8.05
N GLY A 48 -3.15 -1.49 -6.79
CA GLY A 48 -4.46 -1.55 -6.14
C GLY A 48 -4.92 -0.16 -5.74
N GLU A 49 -6.21 0.12 -5.87
CA GLU A 49 -6.81 1.37 -5.41
C GLU A 49 -8.03 1.12 -4.55
N PHE A 50 -8.27 2.03 -3.60
CA PHE A 50 -9.44 1.92 -2.73
C PHE A 50 -9.96 3.29 -2.31
N GLU A 51 -11.29 3.46 -2.39
CA GLU A 51 -12.00 4.64 -1.91
C GLU A 51 -12.35 4.47 -0.43
N VAL A 52 -11.65 5.22 0.43
CA VAL A 52 -11.82 5.15 1.89
C VAL A 52 -12.98 6.03 2.34
N ASN A 53 -13.07 7.26 1.81
CA ASN A 53 -14.06 8.27 2.19
C ASN A 53 -14.25 8.44 3.72
N SER A 54 -13.17 8.28 4.50
CA SER A 54 -13.23 8.18 5.96
C SER A 54 -11.91 8.58 6.62
N PHE A 55 -11.87 8.61 7.96
CA PHE A 55 -10.66 8.88 8.72
C PHE A 55 -9.88 7.57 8.95
N ALA A 56 -8.72 7.46 8.31
CA ALA A 56 -7.79 6.35 8.53
C ALA A 56 -6.95 6.62 9.79
N HIS A 57 -7.18 5.83 10.84
CA HIS A 57 -6.34 5.79 12.04
C HIS A 57 -5.17 4.81 11.87
N SER A 58 -5.40 3.72 11.13
CA SER A 58 -4.38 2.78 10.70
C SER A 58 -4.63 2.35 9.27
N LEU A 59 -3.56 2.18 8.50
CA LEU A 59 -3.58 1.58 7.18
C LEU A 59 -2.32 0.72 7.00
N THR A 60 -2.50 -0.58 6.83
CA THR A 60 -1.42 -1.53 6.58
C THR A 60 -1.67 -2.29 5.28
N LEU A 61 -0.61 -2.63 4.55
CA LEU A 61 -0.67 -3.64 3.51
C LEU A 61 -0.38 -4.99 4.16
N VAL A 62 -1.25 -5.96 3.93
CA VAL A 62 -1.14 -7.31 4.51
C VAL A 62 -0.40 -8.20 3.52
N GLY A 63 0.46 -9.08 4.04
CA GLY A 63 1.11 -10.09 3.21
C GLY A 63 0.13 -11.07 2.54
N PRO A 64 0.64 -11.93 1.65
CA PRO A 64 -0.18 -12.90 0.96
C PRO A 64 -0.82 -13.90 1.94
N GLU A 65 -1.98 -14.45 1.58
CA GLU A 65 -2.62 -15.50 2.42
C GLU A 65 -1.80 -16.79 2.48
N LYS A 66 -0.91 -17.00 1.52
CA LYS A 66 0.00 -18.13 1.49
C LYS A 66 1.33 -17.72 0.86
N GLY A 67 2.43 -18.17 1.43
CA GLY A 67 3.77 -17.93 0.90
C GLY A 67 4.34 -16.56 1.29
N GLU A 68 5.15 -15.99 0.41
CA GLU A 68 5.93 -14.78 0.70
C GLU A 68 5.96 -13.85 -0.52
N TRP A 69 5.87 -12.56 -0.25
CA TRP A 69 6.15 -11.46 -1.17
C TRP A 69 7.43 -10.78 -0.73
N GLU A 70 8.42 -10.83 -1.59
CA GLU A 70 9.51 -9.89 -1.54
C GLU A 70 9.05 -8.65 -2.30
N ILE A 71 8.98 -7.50 -1.65
CA ILE A 71 8.67 -6.24 -2.30
C ILE A 71 10.00 -5.53 -2.51
N LYS A 72 10.33 -5.20 -3.77
CA LYS A 72 11.51 -4.40 -4.10
C LYS A 72 11.27 -2.93 -3.80
N LYS A 73 10.09 -2.45 -4.19
CA LYS A 73 9.68 -1.06 -4.04
C LYS A 73 8.17 -0.98 -3.93
N MET A 74 7.70 -0.11 -3.04
CA MET A 74 6.29 0.22 -2.93
C MET A 74 6.11 1.73 -2.95
N LYS A 75 5.10 2.19 -3.67
CA LYS A 75 4.67 3.58 -3.72
C LYS A 75 3.21 3.64 -3.32
N VAL A 76 2.87 4.58 -2.46
CA VAL A 76 1.48 4.82 -2.04
C VAL A 76 1.16 6.27 -2.30
N ASP A 77 0.19 6.49 -3.17
CA ASP A 77 -0.39 7.80 -3.46
C ASP A 77 -1.64 7.99 -2.59
N PHE A 78 -1.64 9.06 -1.80
CA PHE A 78 -2.75 9.43 -0.92
C PHE A 78 -3.47 10.64 -1.45
N GLU A 79 -4.80 10.60 -1.43
CA GLU A 79 -5.69 11.71 -1.77
C GLU A 79 -6.53 12.09 -0.54
N PRO A 80 -6.03 12.99 0.32
CA PRO A 80 -6.80 13.52 1.44
C PRO A 80 -7.87 14.53 0.97
N ASP A 81 -8.90 14.73 1.78
CA ASP A 81 -10.04 15.57 1.41
C ASP A 81 -9.73 17.08 1.34
N LEU A 82 -8.93 17.58 2.28
CA LEU A 82 -8.65 19.01 2.46
C LEU A 82 -7.17 19.37 2.26
N ASN A 83 -6.35 18.40 1.85
CA ASN A 83 -4.91 18.58 1.65
C ASN A 83 -4.54 18.16 0.23
N GLU A 84 -3.42 18.67 -0.27
CA GLU A 84 -2.90 18.24 -1.56
C GLU A 84 -2.55 16.75 -1.55
N PRO A 85 -2.83 16.02 -2.66
CA PRO A 85 -2.38 14.65 -2.81
C PRO A 85 -0.86 14.54 -2.66
N TYR A 86 -0.41 13.47 -2.01
CA TYR A 86 1.01 13.23 -1.79
C TYR A 86 1.34 11.74 -1.97
N ALA A 87 2.60 11.48 -2.28
CA ALA A 87 3.09 10.12 -2.47
C ALA A 87 4.16 9.79 -1.43
N VAL A 88 4.15 8.56 -0.94
CA VAL A 88 5.18 8.00 -0.07
C VAL A 88 5.78 6.79 -0.75
N THR A 89 7.10 6.68 -0.71
CA THR A 89 7.82 5.51 -1.23
C THR A 89 8.44 4.73 -0.08
N PHE A 90 8.39 3.42 -0.21
CA PHE A 90 8.90 2.46 0.73
C PHE A 90 9.99 1.64 0.02
N GLY A 91 11.05 1.36 0.75
CA GLY A 91 12.12 0.48 0.28
C GLY A 91 11.69 -0.98 0.27
N ALA A 92 12.68 -1.86 0.12
CA ALA A 92 12.41 -3.29 0.09
C ALA A 92 11.84 -3.79 1.43
N VAL A 93 10.79 -4.60 1.36
CA VAL A 93 10.14 -5.23 2.51
C VAL A 93 9.72 -6.64 2.16
N THR A 94 9.84 -7.57 3.10
CA THR A 94 9.34 -8.93 2.94
C THR A 94 8.04 -9.07 3.72
N LEU A 95 7.00 -9.57 3.06
CA LEU A 95 5.70 -9.85 3.64
C LEU A 95 5.36 -11.33 3.45
N ASP A 96 5.03 -11.99 4.54
CA ASP A 96 4.49 -13.34 4.65
C ASP A 96 3.05 -13.34 5.19
N GLU A 97 2.51 -14.53 5.45
CA GLU A 97 1.15 -14.78 5.94
C GLU A 97 0.80 -14.09 7.28
N THR A 98 1.81 -13.64 8.03
CA THR A 98 1.65 -13.10 9.39
C THR A 98 2.07 -11.65 9.54
N THR A 99 2.62 -11.07 8.47
CA THR A 99 3.25 -9.76 8.52
C THR A 99 2.45 -8.73 7.74
N GLU A 100 2.52 -7.51 8.24
CA GLU A 100 1.86 -6.36 7.65
C GLU A 100 2.82 -5.17 7.69
N VAL A 101 2.79 -4.34 6.65
CA VAL A 101 3.57 -3.11 6.61
C VAL A 101 2.65 -1.92 6.78
N ASN A 102 2.98 -1.04 7.74
CA ASN A 102 2.25 0.20 7.93
C ASN A 102 2.57 1.17 6.78
N ILE A 103 1.56 1.39 5.94
CA ILE A 103 1.64 2.30 4.79
C ILE A 103 1.10 3.69 5.11
N TRP A 104 0.38 3.87 6.23
CA TRP A 104 -0.08 5.19 6.66
C TRP A 104 1.09 6.03 7.17
N LYS A 105 1.44 7.07 6.41
CA LYS A 105 2.52 8.00 6.73
C LYS A 105 2.06 9.43 6.50
N ASP A 106 2.53 10.33 7.35
CA ASP A 106 2.34 11.75 7.14
C ASP A 106 2.98 12.20 5.82
N PRO A 107 2.47 13.27 5.20
CA PRO A 107 3.06 13.82 3.98
C PRO A 107 4.56 14.13 4.20
N PRO A 108 5.41 13.84 3.20
CA PRO A 108 6.83 14.14 3.30
C PRO A 108 7.02 15.64 3.52
N LEU A 109 7.99 16.00 4.37
CA LEU A 109 8.29 17.41 4.62
C LEU A 109 8.73 18.07 3.30
N PRO A 110 8.32 19.32 3.04
CA PRO A 110 8.84 20.08 1.92
C PRO A 110 10.36 20.14 2.01
N VAL A 111 11.05 19.58 1.03
CA VAL A 111 12.49 19.80 0.89
C VAL A 111 12.67 21.23 0.40
N PHE A 112 13.12 22.11 1.29
CA PHE A 112 13.68 23.38 0.87
C PHE A 112 15.05 23.07 0.28
N ASP A 113 15.20 23.19 -1.04
CA ASP A 113 16.52 23.31 -1.66
C ASP A 113 17.17 24.58 -1.08
N VAL A 114 18.33 24.42 -0.44
CA VAL A 114 19.14 25.50 0.16
C VAL A 114 20.22 25.93 -0.82
#